data_AF-A0A8B3DCH2-F1
#
_entry.id   AF-A0A8B3DCH2-F1
#
_cell.length_a   1.000
_cell.length_b   1.000
_cell.length_c   1.000
_cell.angle_alpha   90.00
_cell.angle_beta   90.00
_cell.angle_gamma   90.00
#
_symmetry.space_group_name_H-M   'P 1'
#
loop_
_entity.id
_entity.type
_entity.pdbx_description
1 polymer ?
#
loop_
_entity_poly.entity_id
_entity_poly.type
_entity_poly.pdbx_seq_one_letter_code
_entity_poly.pdbx_strand_id
1 'polypeptide(L)'
;MEKESATIHIQTRLTPTEYKPFKIVIENFGIKNAELFRKVILSNEKNMVKVSGLAQESYAQKRMVFLANKTSNNINQIAKRLNQAYRGGVVSERNYLQVMNDLIGVRSAFEKGVNKC
;
A
#
# COMPACT_ATOMS: atom_id res chain seq x y z
N MET A 1 -29.65 -35.70 -11.79
CA MET A 1 -28.79 -34.59 -11.36
C MET A 1 -29.56 -33.78 -10.33
N GLU A 2 -29.12 -33.81 -9.08
CA GLU A 2 -29.71 -32.97 -8.04
C GLU A 2 -29.48 -31.50 -8.38
N LYS A 3 -30.52 -30.69 -8.23
CA LYS A 3 -30.49 -29.27 -8.56
C LYS A 3 -29.86 -28.53 -7.38
N GLU A 4 -28.62 -28.11 -7.53
CA GLU A 4 -27.91 -27.38 -6.48
C GLU A 4 -28.58 -26.02 -6.21
N SER A 5 -28.75 -25.68 -4.93
CA SER A 5 -29.38 -24.43 -4.51
C SER A 5 -28.33 -23.32 -4.38
N ALA A 6 -28.65 -22.11 -4.86
CA ALA A 6 -27.74 -20.96 -4.77
C ALA A 6 -27.80 -20.34 -3.36
N THR A 7 -26.89 -20.77 -2.48
CA THR A 7 -26.85 -20.35 -1.06
C THR A 7 -25.94 -19.16 -0.78
N ILE A 8 -25.00 -18.84 -1.68
CA ILE A 8 -24.02 -17.77 -1.51
C ILE A 8 -24.58 -16.45 -2.04
N HIS A 9 -24.66 -15.43 -1.17
CA HIS A 9 -25.10 -14.08 -1.53
C HIS A 9 -23.92 -13.17 -1.84
N ILE A 10 -23.91 -12.58 -3.04
CA ILE A 10 -22.90 -11.62 -3.50
C ILE A 10 -23.62 -10.29 -3.79
N GLN A 11 -23.17 -9.20 -3.17
CA GLN A 11 -23.74 -7.86 -3.38
C GLN A 11 -22.63 -6.80 -3.46
N THR A 12 -22.87 -5.78 -4.28
CA THR A 12 -22.04 -4.57 -4.33
C THR A 12 -22.92 -3.35 -4.57
N ARG A 13 -22.44 -2.16 -4.18
CA ARG A 13 -23.12 -0.89 -4.44
C ARG A 13 -22.54 -0.27 -5.70
N LEU A 14 -23.40 0.26 -6.55
CA LEU A 14 -23.02 1.00 -7.75
C LEU A 14 -23.52 2.44 -7.63
N THR A 15 -22.75 3.38 -8.14
CA THR A 15 -23.21 4.74 -8.40
C THR A 15 -24.24 4.75 -9.53
N PRO A 16 -25.07 5.81 -9.64
CA PRO A 16 -26.03 5.93 -10.75
C PRO A 16 -25.37 5.85 -12.13
N THR A 17 -24.15 6.41 -12.27
CA THR A 17 -23.38 6.41 -13.51
C THR A 17 -22.90 5.01 -13.89
N GLU A 18 -22.39 4.24 -12.92
CA GLU A 18 -21.97 2.85 -13.13
C GLU A 18 -23.16 1.93 -13.43
N TYR A 19 -24.34 2.22 -12.88
CA TYR A 19 -25.55 1.43 -13.11
C TYR A 19 -26.21 1.69 -14.47
N LYS A 20 -26.04 2.89 -15.04
CA LYS A 20 -26.73 3.33 -16.26
C LYS A 20 -26.60 2.36 -17.46
N PRO A 21 -25.42 1.79 -17.78
CA PRO A 21 -25.29 0.83 -18.88
C PRO A 21 -26.11 -0.45 -18.64
N PHE A 22 -26.11 -0.97 -17.41
CA PHE A 22 -26.86 -2.18 -17.06
C PHE A 22 -28.37 -1.95 -17.12
N LYS A 23 -28.83 -0.76 -16.71
CA LYS A 23 -30.24 -0.37 -16.77
C LYS A 23 -30.79 -0.44 -18.20
N ILE A 24 -30.04 0.06 -19.19
CA ILE A 24 -30.43 0.02 -20.61
C ILE A 24 -30.58 -1.43 -21.09
N VAL A 25 -29.64 -2.31 -20.72
CA VAL A 25 -29.69 -3.73 -21.09
C VAL A 25 -30.91 -4.41 -20.45
N ILE A 26 -31.17 -4.13 -19.18
CA ILE A 26 -32.33 -4.68 -18.46
C ILE A 26 -33.64 -4.28 -19.11
N GLU A 27 -33.80 -3.00 -19.46
CA GLU A 27 -35.01 -2.47 -20.08
C GLU A 27 -35.20 -3.03 -21.49
N ASN A 28 -34.12 -3.14 -22.28
CA ASN A 28 -34.19 -3.65 -23.66
C ASN A 28 -34.47 -5.16 -23.74
N PHE A 29 -33.93 -5.95 -22.81
CA PHE A 29 -34.04 -7.41 -22.85
C PHE A 29 -35.07 -7.98 -21.87
N GLY A 30 -35.72 -7.14 -21.04
CA GLY A 30 -36.75 -7.55 -20.08
C GLY A 30 -36.25 -8.51 -18.99
N ILE A 31 -34.94 -8.52 -18.71
CA ILE A 31 -34.30 -9.45 -17.77
C ILE A 31 -34.22 -8.88 -16.36
N LYS A 32 -34.21 -9.74 -15.34
CA LYS A 32 -34.03 -9.30 -13.95
C LYS A 32 -32.59 -8.91 -13.69
N ASN A 33 -32.37 -7.87 -12.86
CA ASN A 33 -31.05 -7.45 -12.37
C ASN A 33 -30.17 -8.64 -11.97
N ALA A 34 -30.67 -9.50 -11.08
CA ALA A 34 -29.93 -10.65 -10.55
C ALA A 34 -29.51 -11.65 -11.64
N GLU A 35 -30.32 -11.82 -12.69
CA GLU A 35 -30.00 -12.73 -13.79
C GLU A 35 -28.88 -12.17 -14.67
N LEU A 36 -28.96 -10.87 -14.99
CA LEU A 36 -27.90 -10.17 -15.74
C LEU A 36 -26.58 -10.25 -14.98
N PHE A 37 -26.55 -9.85 -13.72
CA PHE A 37 -25.31 -9.85 -12.94
C PHE A 37 -24.76 -11.25 -12.71
N ARG A 38 -25.62 -12.26 -12.49
CA ARG A 38 -25.17 -13.66 -12.40
C ARG A 38 -24.50 -14.11 -13.69
N LYS A 39 -25.08 -13.82 -14.86
CA LYS A 39 -24.49 -14.14 -16.17
C LYS A 39 -23.16 -13.40 -16.37
N VAL A 40 -23.10 -12.11 -16.08
CA VAL A 40 -21.88 -11.30 -16.20
C VAL A 40 -20.76 -11.83 -15.31
N ILE A 41 -21.05 -12.14 -14.05
CA ILE A 41 -20.07 -12.69 -13.09
C ILE A 41 -19.54 -14.04 -13.57
N LEU A 42 -20.43 -14.97 -13.95
CA LEU A 42 -20.03 -16.30 -14.43
C LEU A 42 -19.29 -16.24 -15.76
N SER A 43 -19.68 -15.35 -16.67
CA SER A 43 -18.97 -15.15 -17.95
C SER A 43 -17.56 -14.58 -17.78
N ASN A 44 -17.31 -13.89 -16.66
CA ASN A 44 -16.02 -13.31 -16.30
C ASN A 44 -15.21 -14.21 -15.36
N GLU A 45 -15.61 -15.45 -15.10
CA GLU A 45 -14.93 -16.37 -14.18
C GLU A 45 -13.43 -16.55 -14.49
N LYS A 46 -13.05 -16.46 -15.78
CA LYS A 46 -11.65 -16.56 -16.23
C LYS A 46 -10.94 -15.20 -16.34
N ASN A 47 -11.68 -14.10 -16.27
CA ASN A 47 -11.12 -12.75 -16.29
C ASN A 47 -10.79 -12.33 -14.86
N MET A 48 -9.68 -12.85 -14.33
CA MET A 48 -9.10 -12.35 -13.09
C MET A 48 -8.59 -10.93 -13.34
N VAL A 49 -9.47 -9.94 -13.17
CA VAL A 49 -9.05 -8.55 -13.16
C VAL A 49 -8.26 -8.35 -11.87
N LYS A 50 -6.95 -8.23 -12.00
CA LYS A 50 -6.09 -7.74 -10.93
C LYS A 50 -6.66 -6.37 -10.57
N VAL A 51 -7.29 -6.24 -9.40
CA VAL A 51 -7.84 -4.97 -8.94
C VAL A 51 -6.66 -4.02 -8.74
N SER A 52 -6.37 -3.26 -9.79
CA SER A 52 -5.36 -2.22 -9.84
C SER A 52 -5.79 -1.12 -8.88
N GLY A 53 -5.22 -1.12 -7.68
CA GLY A 53 -5.56 -0.20 -6.61
C GLY A 53 -5.07 -0.67 -5.25
N LEU A 54 -4.98 -1.98 -5.06
CA LEU A 54 -4.13 -2.56 -4.02
C LEU A 54 -2.86 -3.00 -4.73
N ALA A 55 -1.89 -2.09 -4.89
CA ALA A 55 -0.51 -2.56 -4.86
C ALA A 55 -0.41 -3.28 -3.50
N GLN A 56 -0.51 -4.61 -3.51
CA GLN A 56 -0.15 -5.37 -2.33
C GLN A 56 1.31 -5.03 -2.13
N GLU A 57 1.58 -4.05 -1.24
CA GLU A 57 2.92 -3.78 -0.77
C GLU A 57 3.47 -5.14 -0.40
N SER A 58 4.49 -5.56 -1.14
CA SER A 58 5.10 -6.85 -0.91
C SER A 58 5.52 -6.90 0.55
N TYR A 59 5.53 -8.09 1.15
CA TYR A 59 6.10 -8.25 2.49
C TYR A 59 7.49 -7.60 2.60
N ALA A 60 8.29 -7.67 1.52
CA ALA A 60 9.58 -7.00 1.41
C ALA A 60 9.48 -5.47 1.53
N GLN A 61 8.54 -4.81 0.85
CA GLN A 61 8.32 -3.36 0.96
C GLN A 61 7.91 -2.96 2.38
N LYS A 62 6.94 -3.67 2.99
CA LYS A 62 6.54 -3.39 4.39
C LYS A 62 7.70 -3.59 5.36
N ARG A 63 8.49 -4.64 5.17
CA ARG A 63 9.67 -4.92 5.98
C ARG A 63 10.73 -3.83 5.82
N MET A 64 10.93 -3.33 4.60
CA MET A 64 11.86 -2.25 4.33
C MET A 64 11.44 -0.95 5.00
N VAL A 65 10.17 -0.55 4.89
CA VAL A 65 9.63 0.64 5.58
C VAL A 65 9.80 0.51 7.10
N PHE A 66 9.51 -0.66 7.66
CA PHE A 66 9.73 -0.92 9.09
C PHE A 66 11.18 -0.74 9.51
N LEU A 67 12.13 -1.32 8.76
CA LEU A 67 13.56 -1.17 9.03
C LEU A 67 14.02 0.29 8.86
N ALA A 68 13.53 0.99 7.84
CA ALA A 68 13.80 2.41 7.62
C ALA A 68 13.42 3.26 8.83
N ASN A 69 12.22 3.03 9.38
CA ASN A 69 11.75 3.74 10.56
C ASN A 69 12.62 3.46 11.80
N LYS A 70 13.07 2.22 11.99
CA LYS A 70 13.97 1.87 13.10
C LYS A 70 15.34 2.53 12.94
N THR A 71 15.90 2.51 11.74
CA THR A 71 17.19 3.15 11.44
C THR A 71 17.12 4.66 11.63
N SER A 72 16.07 5.33 11.12
CA SER A 72 15.85 6.78 11.27
C SER A 72 15.78 7.20 12.75
N ASN A 73 15.05 6.43 13.56
CA ASN A 73 14.98 6.67 15.01
C ASN A 73 16.34 6.53 15.69
N ASN A 74 17.13 5.53 15.32
CA ASN A 74 18.48 5.35 15.88
C ASN A 74 19.41 6.51 15.50
N ILE A 75 19.38 6.96 14.24
CA ILE A 75 20.15 8.13 13.78
C ILE A 75 19.80 9.36 14.61
N ASN A 76 18.51 9.63 14.82
CA ASN A 76 18.06 10.76 15.63
C ASN A 76 18.52 10.67 17.09
N GLN A 77 18.51 9.47 17.68
CA GLN A 77 18.98 9.26 19.05
C GLN A 77 20.49 9.49 19.17
N ILE A 78 21.29 9.02 18.21
CA ILE A 78 22.74 9.24 18.19
C ILE A 78 23.02 10.74 18.02
N ALA A 79 22.37 11.40 17.06
CA ALA A 79 22.52 12.84 16.84
C ALA A 79 22.18 13.65 18.10
N LYS A 80 21.10 13.29 18.80
CA LYS A 80 20.71 13.93 20.06
C LYS A 80 21.78 13.78 21.15
N ARG A 81 22.31 12.57 21.34
CA ARG A 81 23.37 12.30 22.34
C ARG A 81 24.67 13.01 21.98
N LEU A 82 25.04 13.00 20.70
CA LEU A 82 26.22 13.70 20.19
C LEU A 82 26.12 15.23 20.43
N ASN A 83 24.95 15.82 20.15
CA ASN A 83 24.67 17.24 20.45
C ASN A 83 24.84 17.57 21.93
N GLN A 84 24.34 16.70 22.82
CA GLN A 84 24.48 16.88 24.26
C GLN A 84 25.95 16.77 24.70
N ALA A 85 26.68 15.78 24.18
CA ALA A 85 28.08 15.58 24.51
C ALA A 85 28.98 16.73 24.02
N TYR A 86 28.69 17.28 22.83
CA TYR A 86 29.38 18.47 22.31
C TYR A 86 29.11 19.70 23.18
N ARG A 87 27.85 19.99 23.50
CA ARG A 87 27.48 21.11 24.39
C ARG A 87 28.05 20.98 25.80
N GLY A 88 28.24 19.75 26.28
CA GLY A 88 28.88 19.45 27.56
C GLY A 88 30.41 19.48 27.53
N GLY A 89 31.04 19.81 26.40
CA GLY A 89 32.50 19.85 26.27
C GLY A 89 33.19 18.49 26.27
N VAL A 90 32.43 17.38 26.20
CA VAL A 90 32.96 16.02 26.20
C VAL A 90 33.52 15.63 24.83
N VAL A 91 32.95 16.17 23.77
CA VAL A 91 33.35 15.90 22.37
C VAL A 91 33.89 17.18 21.75
N SER A 92 35.03 17.10 21.07
CA SER A 92 35.58 18.23 20.31
C SER A 92 34.73 18.56 19.09
N GLU A 93 34.75 19.83 18.67
CA GLU A 93 34.03 20.28 17.48
C GLU A 93 34.39 19.47 16.23
N ARG A 94 35.68 19.16 16.05
CA ARG A 94 36.16 18.32 14.95
C ARG A 94 35.46 16.96 14.91
N ASN A 95 35.41 16.27 16.05
CA ASN A 95 34.78 14.95 16.16
C ASN A 95 33.25 15.07 16.01
N TYR A 96 32.65 16.13 16.56
CA TYR A 96 31.23 16.42 16.41
C TYR A 96 30.83 16.56 14.94
N LEU A 97 31.53 17.41 14.18
CA LEU A 97 31.27 17.64 12.76
C LEU A 97 31.48 16.37 11.93
N GLN A 98 32.55 15.61 12.21
CA GLN A 98 32.82 14.35 11.51
C GLN A 98 31.67 13.35 11.70
N VAL A 99 31.27 13.07 12.93
CA VAL A 99 30.20 12.10 13.20
C VAL A 99 28.85 12.60 12.67
N MET A 100 28.58 13.91 12.72
CA MET A 100 27.34 14.46 12.14
C MET A 100 27.28 14.27 10.62
N ASN A 101 28.41 14.46 9.93
CA ASN A 101 28.50 14.19 8.49
C ASN A 101 28.29 12.70 8.18
N ASP A 102 28.84 11.80 8.99
CA ASP A 102 28.64 10.36 8.82
C ASP A 102 27.16 9.98 8.99
N LEU A 103 26.47 10.54 9.99
CA LEU A 103 25.03 10.32 10.20
C LEU A 103 24.18 10.83 9.04
N ILE A 104 24.53 11.99 8.48
CA ILE A 104 23.88 12.53 7.26
C ILE A 104 24.12 11.61 6.07
N GLY A 105 25.35 11.08 5.92
CA GLY A 105 25.71 10.14 4.87
C GLY A 105 24.87 8.85 4.93
N VAL A 106 24.73 8.26 6.12
CA VAL A 106 23.90 7.07 6.33
C VAL A 106 22.44 7.37 5.99
N ARG A 107 21.89 8.51 6.44
CA ARG A 107 20.51 8.92 6.13
C ARG A 107 20.30 9.04 4.61
N SER A 108 21.21 9.73 3.92
CA SER A 108 21.16 9.94 2.48
C SER A 108 21.23 8.63 1.69
N ALA A 109 22.11 7.69 2.09
CA ALA A 109 22.19 6.37 1.47
C ALA A 109 20.88 5.57 1.66
N PHE A 110 20.27 5.67 2.84
CA PHE A 110 19.02 4.99 3.16
C PHE A 110 17.83 5.55 2.36
N GLU A 111 17.68 6.88 2.30
CA GLU A 111 16.65 7.57 1.51
C GLU A 111 16.76 7.19 0.02
N LYS A 112 17.98 7.15 -0.53
CA LYS A 112 18.23 6.70 -1.91
C LYS A 112 17.87 5.23 -2.14
N GLY A 113 18.02 4.37 -1.14
CA GLY A 113 17.63 2.97 -1.20
C GLY A 113 16.11 2.79 -1.22
N VAL A 114 15.40 3.51 -0.34
CA VAL A 114 13.94 3.49 -0.26
C VAL A 114 13.29 4.03 -1.53
N ASN A 115 13.80 5.13 -2.09
CA ASN A 115 13.25 5.73 -3.33
C ASN A 115 13.39 4.83 -4.58
N LYS A 116 14.16 3.76 -4.52
CA LYS A 116 14.33 2.78 -5.60
C LYS A 116 13.37 1.59 -5.50
N CYS A 117 12.53 1.51 -4.46
CA CYS A 117 11.65 0.38 -4.14
C CYS A 117 10.18 0.74 -4.27
#